data_AF-A0A146MB99-F1
#
_entry.id   AF-A0A146MB99-F1
#
_cell.length_a   1.000
_cell.length_b   1.000
_cell.length_c   1.000
_cell.angle_alpha   90.00
_cell.angle_beta   90.00
_cell.angle_gamma   90.00
#
_symmetry.space_group_name_H-M   'P 1'
#
loop_
_entity.id
_entity.type
_entity.pdbx_description
1 polymer ?
#
loop_
_entity_poly.entity_id
_entity_poly.type
_entity_poly.pdbx_seq_one_letter_code
_entity_poly.pdbx_strand_id
1 'polypeptide(L)'
;MKSPHFCVFGMNARKTDGLQDNNAPTTNEARIELIRETQDNILPRIHETEFAKTKKAHDKNRKQNMYEPGDLVLIRNDCFNQTKNKWTQKYLGPFEVIDRTGENNYRIQTPFRGTTAVKNYHTSQLKRFVTRPELLRTPGEYLPTKENVQKERIRGNE
;
A
#
# COMPACT_ATOMS: atom_id res chain seq x y z
N MET A 1 -22.59 20.46 -0.41
CA MET A 1 -21.93 19.57 -1.39
C MET A 1 -23.02 18.87 -2.17
N LYS A 2 -23.01 18.89 -3.51
CA LYS A 2 -24.00 18.14 -4.29
C LYS A 2 -23.66 16.65 -4.20
N SER A 3 -24.66 15.79 -4.09
CA SER A 3 -24.45 14.35 -3.97
C SER A 3 -23.95 13.76 -5.30
N PRO A 4 -23.24 12.61 -5.31
CA PRO A 4 -22.91 11.91 -6.55
C PRO A 4 -24.15 11.64 -7.41
N HIS A 5 -25.27 11.30 -6.78
CA HIS A 5 -26.55 11.12 -7.45
C HIS A 5 -27.01 12.40 -8.15
N PHE A 6 -26.95 13.55 -7.47
CA PHE A 6 -27.28 14.84 -8.07
C PHE A 6 -26.39 15.17 -9.28
N CYS A 7 -25.09 14.92 -9.20
CA CYS A 7 -24.17 15.24 -10.29
C CYS A 7 -24.42 14.40 -11.56
N VAL A 8 -25.06 13.24 -11.42
CA VAL A 8 -25.44 12.37 -12.55
C VAL A 8 -26.85 12.69 -13.04
N PHE A 9 -27.81 12.90 -12.14
CA PHE A 9 -29.23 12.98 -12.49
C PHE A 9 -29.81 14.38 -12.46
N GLY A 10 -29.07 15.39 -11.96
CA GLY A 10 -29.53 16.77 -11.83
C GLY A 10 -30.66 16.97 -10.81
N MET A 11 -30.91 15.96 -9.98
CA MET A 11 -31.91 15.94 -8.92
C MET A 11 -31.38 15.13 -7.73
N ASN A 12 -31.86 15.43 -6.52
CA ASN A 12 -31.53 14.60 -5.36
C ASN A 12 -32.40 13.33 -5.36
N ALA A 13 -31.86 12.26 -4.79
CA ALA A 13 -32.62 11.02 -4.61
C ALA A 13 -33.83 11.28 -3.71
N ARG A 14 -34.92 10.55 -3.93
CA ARG A 14 -36.08 10.61 -3.02
C ARG A 14 -35.64 10.17 -1.64
N LYS A 15 -35.77 11.07 -0.68
CA LYS A 15 -35.45 10.82 0.73
C LYS A 15 -36.55 9.97 1.37
N THR A 16 -36.21 9.23 2.42
CA THR A 16 -37.13 8.35 3.14
C THR A 16 -38.21 9.11 3.91
N ASP A 17 -37.99 10.39 4.18
CA ASP A 17 -38.93 11.32 4.80
C ASP A 17 -40.04 11.81 3.84
N GLY A 18 -39.98 11.41 2.56
CA GLY A 18 -40.97 11.78 1.54
C GLY A 18 -40.90 13.23 1.10
N LEU A 19 -39.96 14.03 1.62
CA LEU A 19 -39.84 15.44 1.26
C LEU A 19 -39.19 15.55 -0.12
N GLN A 20 -39.95 16.05 -1.10
CA GLN A 20 -39.40 16.38 -2.40
C GLN A 20 -38.70 17.73 -2.33
N ASP A 21 -37.59 17.86 -3.06
CA ASP A 21 -36.94 19.14 -3.22
C ASP A 21 -37.75 19.97 -4.22
N ASN A 22 -38.46 20.98 -3.72
CA ASN A 22 -39.37 21.83 -4.50
C ASN A 22 -38.71 22.64 -5.63
N ASN A 23 -37.37 22.60 -5.74
CA ASN A 23 -36.58 23.36 -6.71
C ASN A 23 -36.01 22.50 -7.84
N ALA A 24 -36.53 21.29 -8.05
CA ALA A 24 -36.09 20.45 -9.15
C ALA A 24 -36.52 21.07 -10.50
N PRO A 25 -35.64 21.17 -11.50
CA PRO A 25 -36.00 21.68 -12.81
C PRO A 25 -37.11 20.81 -13.42
N THR A 26 -38.22 21.44 -13.79
CA THR A 26 -39.41 20.76 -14.35
C THR A 26 -39.13 20.19 -15.75
N THR A 27 -38.24 20.85 -16.51
CA THR A 27 -37.90 20.49 -17.89
C THR A 27 -36.56 19.74 -17.96
N ASN A 28 -36.48 18.75 -18.86
CA ASN A 28 -35.25 17.97 -19.06
C ASN A 28 -34.06 18.83 -19.54
N GLU A 29 -34.31 19.84 -20.37
CA GLU A 29 -33.26 20.74 -20.90
C GLU A 29 -32.55 21.50 -19.78
N ALA A 30 -33.33 22.16 -18.91
CA ALA A 30 -32.79 22.87 -17.74
C ALA A 30 -32.03 21.93 -16.79
N ARG A 31 -32.47 20.67 -16.68
CA ARG A 31 -31.77 19.65 -15.88
C ARG A 31 -30.41 19.29 -16.47
N ILE A 32 -30.32 19.14 -17.79
CA ILE A 32 -29.05 18.85 -18.49
C ILE A 32 -28.09 20.02 -18.35
N GLU A 33 -28.57 21.25 -18.48
CA GLU A 33 -27.76 22.46 -18.30
C GLU A 33 -27.21 22.56 -16.89
N LEU A 34 -28.05 22.32 -15.87
CA LEU A 34 -27.63 22.28 -14.46
C LEU A 34 -26.58 21.19 -14.18
N ILE A 35 -26.71 20.02 -14.82
CA ILE A 35 -25.72 18.94 -14.70
C ILE A 35 -24.38 19.40 -15.28
N ARG A 36 -24.38 19.97 -16.50
CA ARG A 36 -23.17 20.48 -17.16
C ARG A 36 -22.50 21.57 -16.32
N GLU A 37 -23.26 22.57 -15.88
CA GLU A 37 -22.75 23.64 -15.02
C GLU A 37 -22.15 23.08 -13.72
N THR A 38 -22.79 22.09 -13.11
CA THR A 38 -22.28 21.44 -11.90
C THR A 38 -20.96 20.72 -12.17
N GLN A 39 -20.88 20.00 -13.29
CA GLN A 39 -19.69 19.25 -13.68
C GLN A 39 -18.52 20.18 -14.02
N ASP A 40 -18.78 21.26 -14.73
CA ASP A 40 -17.76 22.18 -15.21
C ASP A 40 -17.26 23.15 -14.11
N ASN A 41 -18.16 23.63 -13.24
CA ASN A 41 -17.81 24.69 -12.29
C ASN A 41 -17.66 24.20 -10.84
N ILE A 42 -18.50 23.27 -10.39
CA ILE A 42 -18.63 22.93 -8.97
C ILE A 42 -17.74 21.73 -8.63
N LEU A 43 -17.76 20.68 -9.44
CA LEU A 43 -16.94 19.49 -9.22
C LEU A 43 -15.43 19.76 -9.18
N PRO A 44 -14.81 20.50 -10.12
CA PRO A 44 -13.37 20.71 -10.07
C PRO A 44 -12.93 21.47 -8.82
N ARG A 45 -13.67 22.51 -8.40
CA ARG A 45 -13.36 23.28 -7.18
C ARG A 45 -13.44 22.43 -5.91
N ILE A 46 -14.47 21.61 -5.80
CA ILE A 46 -14.62 20.68 -4.67
C ILE A 46 -13.51 19.63 -4.72
N HIS A 47 -13.24 19.10 -5.91
CA HIS A 47 -12.21 18.09 -6.11
C HIS A 47 -10.86 18.65 -5.70
N GLU A 48 -10.43 19.81 -6.19
CA GLU A 48 -9.16 20.44 -5.81
C GLU A 48 -9.03 20.64 -4.30
N THR A 49 -10.05 21.22 -3.65
CA THR A 49 -9.98 21.55 -2.23
C THR A 49 -10.02 20.32 -1.33
N GLU A 50 -10.96 19.40 -1.56
CA GLU A 50 -11.11 18.18 -0.75
C GLU A 50 -10.03 17.14 -1.07
N PHE A 51 -9.60 17.02 -2.33
CA PHE A 51 -8.47 16.17 -2.71
C PHE A 51 -7.18 16.69 -2.07
N ALA A 52 -6.92 18.00 -2.07
CA ALA A 52 -5.73 18.55 -1.41
C ALA A 52 -5.71 18.26 0.10
N LYS A 53 -6.86 18.44 0.79
CA LYS A 53 -6.99 18.13 2.22
C LYS A 53 -6.76 16.65 2.51
N THR A 54 -7.45 15.77 1.79
CA THR A 54 -7.36 14.31 1.99
C THR A 54 -5.98 13.79 1.63
N LYS A 55 -5.38 14.27 0.53
CA LYS A 55 -4.00 13.97 0.14
C LYS A 55 -3.01 14.36 1.23
N LYS A 56 -3.08 15.60 1.74
CA LYS A 56 -2.21 16.07 2.83
C LYS A 56 -2.34 15.21 4.09
N ALA A 57 -3.57 14.84 4.46
CA ALA A 57 -3.82 13.98 5.61
C ALA A 57 -3.26 12.56 5.41
N HIS A 58 -3.44 12.00 4.21
CA HIS A 58 -2.94 10.68 3.85
C HIS A 58 -1.40 10.63 3.80
N ASP A 59 -0.78 11.64 3.19
CA ASP A 59 0.67 11.69 3.00
C ASP A 59 1.42 11.95 4.32
N LYS A 60 0.78 12.56 5.33
CA LYS A 60 1.38 12.88 6.64
C LYS A 60 2.03 11.66 7.33
N ASN A 61 1.42 10.48 7.22
CA ASN A 61 1.88 9.26 7.90
C ASN A 61 2.47 8.22 6.93
N ARG A 62 2.57 8.53 5.64
CA ARG A 62 2.99 7.58 4.62
C ARG A 62 4.51 7.43 4.63
N LYS A 63 4.99 6.20 4.82
CA LYS A 63 6.42 5.87 4.66
C LYS A 63 6.71 5.66 3.17
N GLN A 64 7.68 6.39 2.64
CA GLN A 64 8.18 6.17 1.28
C GLN A 64 9.21 5.05 1.32
N ASN A 65 8.81 3.85 0.91
CA ASN A 65 9.74 2.75 0.68
C ASN A 65 10.05 2.71 -0.80
N MET A 66 11.32 2.93 -1.16
CA MET A 66 11.82 2.79 -2.52
C MET A 66 12.70 1.54 -2.59
N TYR A 67 12.66 0.86 -3.71
CA TYR A 67 13.44 -0.34 -3.96
C TYR A 67 14.12 -0.19 -5.32
N GLU A 68 15.35 -0.66 -5.42
CA GLU A 68 16.07 -0.71 -6.69
C GLU A 68 16.09 -2.14 -7.23
N PRO A 69 16.26 -2.33 -8.55
CA PRO A 69 16.52 -3.65 -9.12
C PRO A 69 17.70 -4.33 -8.41
N GLY A 70 17.53 -5.61 -8.04
CA GLY A 70 18.48 -6.38 -7.24
C GLY A 70 18.24 -6.34 -5.72
N ASP A 71 17.37 -5.46 -5.22
CA ASP A 71 17.00 -5.46 -3.80
C ASP A 71 16.22 -6.73 -3.42
N LEU A 72 16.56 -7.28 -2.26
CA LEU A 72 15.79 -8.36 -1.65
C LEU A 72 14.62 -7.80 -0.83
N VAL A 73 13.42 -8.29 -1.13
CA VAL A 73 12.18 -7.87 -0.48
C VAL A 73 11.34 -9.05 -0.04
N LEU A 74 10.63 -8.88 1.06
CA LEU A 74 9.62 -9.80 1.54
C LEU A 74 8.25 -9.40 1.00
N ILE A 75 7.48 -10.37 0.50
CA ILE A 75 6.12 -10.14 0.02
C ILE A 75 5.11 -10.59 1.08
N ARG A 76 4.05 -9.82 1.27
CA ARG A 76 2.97 -10.16 2.19
C ARG A 76 2.25 -11.44 1.75
N ASN A 77 2.01 -12.35 2.69
CA ASN A 77 1.48 -13.70 2.41
C ASN A 77 0.06 -13.68 1.81
N ASP A 78 -0.69 -12.60 2.03
CA ASP A 78 -2.03 -12.42 1.44
C ASP A 78 -2.04 -12.32 -0.09
N CYS A 79 -0.90 -12.02 -0.70
CA CYS A 79 -0.75 -12.07 -2.15
C CYS A 79 -0.60 -13.50 -2.69
N PHE A 80 -0.27 -14.47 -1.84
CA PHE A 80 -0.10 -15.88 -2.21
C PHE A 80 -1.29 -16.73 -1.79
N ASN A 81 -1.73 -16.57 -0.55
CA ASN A 81 -2.79 -17.39 0.05
C ASN A 81 -3.91 -16.50 0.59
N GLN A 82 -5.15 -16.78 0.16
CA GLN A 82 -6.34 -16.08 0.65
C GLN A 82 -6.74 -16.57 2.05
N THR A 83 -6.43 -17.83 2.36
CA THR A 83 -6.68 -18.46 3.67
C THR A 83 -5.53 -18.17 4.63
N LYS A 84 -5.79 -17.37 5.65
CA LYS A 84 -4.82 -17.00 6.68
C LYS A 84 -5.20 -17.67 7.99
N ASN A 85 -4.29 -18.44 8.58
CA ASN A 85 -4.44 -18.90 9.96
C ASN A 85 -3.61 -17.99 10.87
N LYS A 86 -3.93 -17.96 12.17
CA LYS A 86 -3.17 -17.14 13.16
C LYS A 86 -1.66 -17.46 13.17
N TRP A 87 -1.29 -18.68 12.78
CA TRP A 87 0.08 -19.20 12.79
C TRP A 87 0.81 -19.06 11.46
N THR A 88 0.16 -18.60 10.39
CA THR A 88 0.87 -18.44 9.12
C THR A 88 1.80 -17.24 9.16
N GLN A 89 2.95 -17.36 8.50
CA GLN A 89 3.88 -16.24 8.37
C GLN A 89 3.20 -15.07 7.66
N LYS A 90 3.41 -13.84 8.17
CA LYS A 90 2.80 -12.64 7.58
C LYS A 90 3.45 -12.23 6.26
N TYR A 91 4.74 -12.53 6.11
CA TYR A 91 5.54 -12.24 4.94
C TYR A 91 6.32 -13.48 4.53
N LEU A 92 6.48 -13.68 3.23
CA LEU A 92 7.19 -14.80 2.63
C LEU A 92 8.43 -14.29 1.91
N GLY A 93 9.49 -15.10 1.97
CA GLY A 93 10.69 -15.13 1.13
C GLY A 93 11.47 -13.82 0.99
N PRO A 94 12.80 -13.82 1.01
CA PRO A 94 13.50 -12.79 0.24
C PRO A 94 13.30 -13.10 -1.25
N PHE A 95 12.70 -12.17 -1.97
CA PHE A 95 12.54 -12.21 -3.41
C PHE A 95 13.25 -11.01 -4.03
N GLU A 96 13.81 -11.20 -5.21
CA GLU A 96 14.55 -10.16 -5.90
C GLU A 96 13.63 -9.26 -6.71
N VAL A 97 13.80 -7.95 -6.57
CA VAL A 97 13.19 -6.95 -7.44
C VAL A 97 13.90 -6.98 -8.79
N ILE A 98 13.17 -7.28 -9.87
CA ILE A 98 13.73 -7.29 -11.23
C ILE A 98 13.74 -5.88 -11.80
N ASP A 99 12.63 -5.15 -11.63
CA ASP A 99 12.42 -3.86 -12.31
C ASP A 99 11.34 -3.04 -11.60
N ARG A 100 11.31 -1.73 -11.86
CA ARG A 100 10.34 -0.77 -11.33
C ARG A 100 9.37 -0.36 -12.43
N THR A 101 8.14 -0.89 -12.38
CA THR A 101 7.06 -0.54 -13.33
C THR A 101 6.51 0.87 -13.10
N GLY A 102 6.54 1.37 -11.85
CA GLY A 102 6.07 2.71 -11.54
C GLY A 102 6.50 3.17 -10.15
N GLU A 103 6.03 4.34 -9.71
CA GLU A 103 6.49 4.95 -8.46
C GLU A 103 6.38 4.00 -7.26
N ASN A 104 5.26 3.28 -7.18
CA ASN A 104 4.95 2.37 -6.07
C ASN A 104 4.81 0.90 -6.51
N ASN A 105 5.10 0.54 -7.76
CA ASN A 105 4.87 -0.80 -8.29
C ASN A 105 6.17 -1.40 -8.84
N TYR A 106 6.48 -2.63 -8.40
CA TYR A 106 7.72 -3.33 -8.70
C TYR A 106 7.45 -4.71 -9.27
N ARG A 107 8.26 -5.13 -10.23
CA ARG A 107 8.26 -6.49 -10.79
C ARG A 107 9.18 -7.35 -9.95
N ILE A 108 8.63 -8.41 -9.38
CA ILE A 108 9.36 -9.29 -8.47
C ILE A 108 9.28 -10.71 -8.98
N GLN A 109 10.41 -11.39 -8.90
CA GLN A 109 10.55 -12.78 -9.24
C GLN A 109 9.99 -13.65 -8.10
N THR A 110 8.88 -14.35 -8.36
CA THR A 110 8.22 -15.18 -7.35
C THR A 110 8.02 -16.62 -7.82
N PRO A 111 8.13 -17.62 -6.94
CA PRO A 111 7.81 -18.99 -7.28
C PRO A 111 6.29 -19.12 -7.45
N PHE A 112 5.87 -19.69 -8.58
CA PHE A 112 4.48 -20.00 -8.86
C PHE A 112 4.39 -21.40 -9.45
N ARG A 113 3.74 -22.33 -8.74
CA ARG A 113 3.51 -23.71 -9.19
C ARG A 113 4.78 -24.43 -9.70
N GLY A 114 5.91 -24.22 -9.05
CA GLY A 114 7.19 -24.87 -9.39
C GLY A 114 7.98 -24.18 -10.50
N THR A 115 7.45 -23.14 -11.13
CA THR A 115 8.20 -22.27 -12.05
C THR A 115 8.40 -20.89 -11.43
N THR A 116 9.30 -20.12 -12.02
CA THR A 116 9.54 -18.76 -11.59
C THR A 116 8.75 -17.79 -12.46
N ALA A 117 7.85 -17.03 -11.83
CA ALA A 117 6.98 -16.07 -12.50
C ALA A 117 7.26 -14.65 -12.01
N VAL A 118 7.30 -13.70 -12.94
CA VAL A 118 7.44 -12.28 -12.64
C VAL A 118 6.05 -11.68 -12.46
N LYS A 119 5.78 -11.09 -11.29
CA LYS A 119 4.50 -10.43 -10.99
C LYS A 119 4.74 -9.01 -10.48
N ASN A 120 3.75 -8.15 -10.69
CA ASN A 120 3.75 -6.77 -10.18
C ASN A 120 3.20 -6.74 -8.76
N TYR A 121 3.92 -6.08 -7.85
CA TYR A 121 3.50 -5.86 -6.46
C TYR A 121 3.58 -4.39 -6.10
N HIS A 122 2.60 -3.93 -5.32
CA HIS A 122 2.59 -2.56 -4.80
C HIS A 122 3.46 -2.47 -3.54
N THR A 123 4.09 -1.32 -3.32
CA THR A 123 5.01 -1.03 -2.19
C THR A 123 4.41 -1.38 -0.82
N SER A 124 3.09 -1.25 -0.67
CA SER A 124 2.40 -1.60 0.57
C SER A 124 2.46 -3.11 0.88
N GLN A 125 2.54 -3.96 -0.14
CA GLN A 125 2.65 -5.42 -0.02
C GLN A 125 4.09 -5.86 0.25
N LEU A 126 5.06 -4.96 0.13
CA LEU A 126 6.48 -5.24 0.24
C LEU A 126 7.05 -4.80 1.58
N LYS A 127 8.08 -5.50 2.01
CA LYS A 127 8.91 -5.11 3.14
C LYS A 127 10.37 -5.35 2.78
N ARG A 128 11.25 -4.38 3.05
CA ARG A 128 12.69 -4.56 2.80
C ARG A 128 13.22 -5.75 3.59
N PHE A 129 13.94 -6.65 2.93
CA PHE A 129 14.65 -7.72 3.62
C PHE A 129 15.91 -7.14 4.26
N VAL A 130 16.15 -7.46 5.54
CA VAL A 130 17.37 -7.05 6.25
C VAL A 130 18.11 -8.32 6.62
N THR A 131 19.24 -8.56 5.98
CA THR A 131 20.12 -9.67 6.32
C THR A 131 20.73 -9.39 7.68
N ARG A 132 20.34 -10.20 8.67
CA ARG A 132 20.95 -10.17 10.00
C ARG A 132 22.28 -10.94 9.93
N PRO A 133 23.41 -10.35 10.34
CA PRO A 133 24.72 -11.02 10.27
C PRO A 133 24.73 -12.33 11.08
N GLU A 134 23.90 -12.45 12.11
CA GLU A 134 23.75 -13.68 12.89
C GLU A 134 23.15 -14.85 12.09
N LEU A 135 22.42 -14.57 11.00
CA LEU A 135 21.83 -15.59 10.12
C LEU A 135 22.82 -16.12 9.07
N LEU A 136 23.91 -15.40 8.82
CA LEU A 136 24.99 -15.86 7.93
C LEU A 136 26.00 -16.76 8.66
N ARG A 137 25.77 -17.00 9.94
CA ARG A 137 26.68 -17.75 10.78
C ARG A 137 26.59 -19.24 10.46
N THR A 138 27.73 -19.85 10.19
CA THR A 138 27.82 -21.30 10.02
C THR A 138 27.39 -21.99 11.33
N PRO A 139 26.68 -23.13 11.29
CA PRO A 139 26.37 -23.89 12.49
C PRO A 139 27.68 -24.31 13.19
N GLY A 140 28.06 -23.62 14.26
CA GLY A 140 29.28 -23.92 15.02
C GLY A 140 30.02 -22.71 15.59
N GLU A 141 29.84 -21.52 15.03
CA GLU A 141 30.40 -20.32 15.65
C GLU A 141 29.45 -19.82 16.75
N TYR A 142 29.87 -19.89 18.01
CA TYR A 142 29.16 -19.26 19.14
C TYR A 142 29.69 -17.87 19.41
N LEU A 143 28.84 -16.92 19.83
CA LEU A 143 29.33 -15.59 20.21
C LEU A 143 30.25 -15.82 21.41
N PRO A 144 31.37 -15.08 21.55
CA PRO A 144 32.10 -15.10 22.80
C PRO A 144 31.10 -14.69 23.89
N THR A 145 30.68 -15.64 24.72
CA THR A 145 29.96 -15.32 25.95
C THR A 145 30.90 -14.45 26.77
N LYS A 146 30.35 -13.49 27.53
CA LYS A 146 31.16 -12.57 28.36
C LYS A 146 32.14 -13.32 29.28
N GLU A 147 31.80 -14.56 29.62
CA GLU A 147 32.65 -15.49 30.38
C GLU A 147 33.89 -15.99 29.60
N ASN A 148 33.78 -16.21 28.28
CA ASN A 148 34.89 -16.72 27.44
C ASN A 148 35.97 -15.65 27.23
N VAL A 149 35.56 -14.38 27.10
CA VAL A 149 36.48 -13.23 26.96
C VAL A 149 37.31 -13.01 28.24
N GLN A 150 36.73 -13.25 29.41
CA GLN A 150 37.41 -13.09 30.70
C GLN A 150 38.48 -14.18 30.93
N LYS A 151 38.22 -15.42 30.49
CA LYS A 151 39.13 -16.57 30.63
C LYS A 151 40.34 -16.50 29.69
N GLU A 152 40.23 -15.86 28.54
CA GLU A 152 41.37 -15.64 27.64
C GLU A 152 42.31 -14.55 28.15
N ARG A 153 41.78 -13.53 28.84
CA ARG A 153 42.57 -12.44 29.42
C ARG A 153 43.47 -12.88 30.59
N ILE A 154 43.12 -13.98 31.26
CA ILE A 154 43.89 -14.56 32.38
C ILE A 154 45.01 -15.50 31.87
N ARG A 155 44.83 -16.11 30.70
CA ARG A 155 45.80 -17.07 30.11
C ARG A 155 46.96 -16.44 29.34
N GLY A 156 46.92 -15.13 29.09
CA GLY A 156 47.96 -14.40 28.35
C GLY A 156 48.99 -13.68 29.23
N ASN A 157 48.98 -13.91 30.55
CA ASN A 157 49.88 -13.28 31.52
C ASN A 157 50.72 -14.33 32.28
N GLU A 158 51.29 -15.30 31.56
CA GLU A 158 52.41 -16.14 32.03
C GLU A 158 53.66 -15.87 31.19
#